data_AF-A0A8C3ICD4-F1
#
_entry.id   AF-A0A8C3ICD4-F1
#
_cell.length_a   1.000
_cell.length_b   1.000
_cell.length_c   1.000
_cell.angle_alpha   90.00
_cell.angle_beta   90.00
_cell.angle_gamma   90.00
#
_symmetry.space_group_name_H-M   'P 1'
#
loop_
_entity.id
_entity.type
_entity.pdbx_description
1 polymer ?
#
loop_
_entity_poly.entity_id
_entity_poly.type
_entity_poly.pdbx_seq_one_letter_code
_entity_poly.pdbx_strand_id
1 'polypeptide(L)'
;MARRLVLFDLGGVLFTPSPLGAFGRYEASLHLPRNFLQNVIVGAGPDGPYARAMRGEIALSQMVSELEEDCKKFAASSGAPLPETFSVAQVFEDFTTQGKLNTAVLQAAVTLRNNGFRTCVLTNNWIDDGPQRHITALVLSLLRRHFDLVIESCHVGLKKPDPRIYEYALGVLKAKPQEVIFLDDIDANLKPAREMGIATILVKDTDAALKELQDLCGIQQIMLPPAPGVQLHFVEMGNGPVVCLCHGFPESWFSWRYQVMPSRANGWQREQIMKQSICKHLEDNKGISQAVFIGHDWGGAVVWNMSLFYPERVRAVAGLNTPYRPADPKVDIMETIKARPVFDYQLYFQEPGVAELELEKDLNVLTLSLSAGGLLVGMPEDPPPSQILAGADLQYFIRQFKKSGFRTPLNWYRNMRANWLWRLSAKDRKILVPALMVTAGKDFVLHPNLSKGMEEWIPQLTWGHIEECGHWTQMERYRMHRGGV
;
A
#
# COMPACT_ATOMS: atom_id res chain seq x y z
N MET A 1 35.16 5.09 13.93
CA MET A 1 34.44 3.79 13.99
C MET A 1 33.27 3.88 13.03
N ALA A 2 32.93 2.80 12.32
CA ALA A 2 31.79 2.79 11.42
C ALA A 2 30.49 2.79 12.25
N ARG A 3 29.57 3.71 11.96
CA ARG A 3 28.24 3.69 12.56
C ARG A 3 27.47 2.49 12.04
N ARG A 4 26.75 1.79 12.92
CA ARG A 4 26.06 0.52 12.59
C ARG A 4 24.68 0.42 13.23
N LEU A 5 24.23 1.47 13.92
CA LEU A 5 22.95 1.47 14.61
C LEU A 5 22.24 2.81 14.46
N VAL A 6 20.94 2.78 14.19
CA VAL A 6 20.11 3.98 14.09
C VAL A 6 18.90 3.89 15.02
N LEU A 7 18.76 4.90 15.86
CA LEU A 7 17.64 5.14 16.74
C LEU A 7 16.68 6.14 16.07
N PHE A 8 15.38 5.86 16.14
CA PHE A 8 14.32 6.71 15.60
C PHE A 8 13.31 7.05 16.68
N ASP A 9 12.96 8.32 16.84
CA ASP A 9 11.74 8.66 17.57
C ASP A 9 10.48 8.20 16.82
N LEU A 10 9.37 8.09 17.55
CA LEU A 10 8.07 7.83 16.97
C LEU A 10 7.38 9.14 16.54
N GLY A 11 7.03 10.00 17.50
CA GLY A 11 6.33 11.25 17.23
C GLY A 11 7.18 12.19 16.39
N GLY A 12 6.61 12.80 15.35
CA GLY A 12 7.32 13.75 14.48
C GLY A 12 8.36 13.15 13.53
N VAL A 13 8.78 11.90 13.75
CA VAL A 13 9.78 11.20 12.93
C VAL A 13 9.12 10.04 12.15
N LEU A 14 8.76 8.95 12.83
CA LEU A 14 8.09 7.80 12.21
C LEU A 14 6.57 7.96 12.10
N PHE A 15 5.98 8.85 12.90
CA PHE A 15 4.55 9.10 12.95
C PHE A 15 4.30 10.61 12.97
N THR A 16 3.55 11.08 11.98
CA THR A 16 3.26 12.51 11.77
C THR A 16 1.77 12.75 11.86
N PRO A 17 1.33 13.89 12.42
CA PRO A 17 2.13 14.98 12.98
C PRO A 17 2.71 14.62 14.35
N SER A 18 3.69 15.39 14.85
CA SER A 18 4.18 15.21 16.22
C SER A 18 3.10 15.55 17.27
N PRO A 19 3.20 15.04 18.51
CA PRO A 19 2.28 15.41 19.60
C PRO A 19 2.19 16.93 19.80
N LEU A 20 3.33 17.64 19.76
CA LEU A 20 3.36 19.11 19.85
C LEU A 20 2.64 19.77 18.68
N GLY A 21 2.79 19.23 17.47
CA GLY A 21 2.04 19.69 16.30
C GLY A 21 0.54 19.48 16.44
N ALA A 22 0.10 18.39 17.09
CA ALA A 22 -1.32 18.15 17.39
C ALA A 22 -1.85 19.15 18.41
N PHE A 23 -1.09 19.43 19.47
CA PHE A 23 -1.46 20.44 20.48
C PHE A 23 -1.69 21.80 19.85
N GLY A 24 -0.75 22.27 19.01
CA GLY A 24 -0.88 23.58 18.36
C GLY A 24 -2.10 23.69 17.41
N ARG A 25 -2.47 22.61 16.71
CA ARG A 25 -3.68 22.62 15.87
C ARG A 25 -4.97 22.66 16.70
N TYR A 26 -5.00 21.92 17.80
CA TYR A 26 -6.13 21.92 18.72
C TYR A 26 -6.29 23.26 19.44
N GLU A 27 -5.18 23.86 19.90
CA GLU A 27 -5.19 25.20 20.48
C GLU A 27 -5.74 26.23 19.48
N ALA A 28 -5.31 26.15 18.21
CA ALA A 28 -5.79 27.04 17.16
C ALA A 28 -7.29 26.86 16.86
N SER A 29 -7.80 25.62 16.85
CA SER A 29 -9.24 25.37 16.58
C SER A 29 -10.15 25.93 17.68
N LEU A 30 -9.65 25.99 18.92
CA LEU A 30 -10.34 26.54 20.08
C LEU A 30 -9.98 28.00 20.40
N HIS A 31 -9.15 28.65 19.57
CA HIS A 31 -8.66 30.01 19.78
C HIS A 31 -7.95 30.21 21.14
N LEU A 32 -7.30 29.16 21.63
CA LEU A 32 -6.51 29.21 22.86
C LEU A 32 -5.19 29.96 22.62
N PRO A 33 -4.58 30.53 23.68
CA PRO A 33 -3.24 31.08 23.59
C PRO A 33 -2.25 30.07 23.02
N ARG A 34 -1.33 30.53 22.17
CA ARG A 34 -0.30 29.67 21.58
C ARG A 34 0.53 28.99 22.68
N ASN A 35 0.76 27.68 22.53
CA ASN A 35 1.49 26.83 23.48
C ASN A 35 0.78 26.68 24.84
N PHE A 36 -0.52 26.90 24.93
CA PHE A 36 -1.29 26.74 26.17
C PHE A 36 -1.06 25.37 26.83
N LEU A 37 -1.30 24.27 26.12
CA LEU A 37 -1.14 22.91 26.64
C LEU A 37 0.31 22.63 27.00
N GLN A 38 1.26 23.13 26.19
CA GLN A 38 2.68 22.98 26.48
C GLN A 38 3.08 23.70 27.77
N ASN A 39 2.56 24.92 27.99
CA ASN A 39 2.82 25.68 29.22
C ASN A 39 2.23 24.98 30.45
N VAL A 40 1.04 24.38 30.33
CA VAL A 40 0.45 23.56 31.40
C VAL A 40 1.35 22.35 31.71
N ILE A 41 1.74 21.60 30.69
CA ILE A 41 2.59 20.41 30.84
C ILE A 41 3.94 20.76 31.45
N VAL A 42 4.59 21.83 30.98
CA VAL A 42 5.89 22.29 31.50
C VAL A 42 5.74 22.82 32.93
N GLY A 43 4.67 23.57 33.22
CA GLY A 43 4.38 24.13 34.53
C GLY A 43 4.12 23.08 35.60
N ALA A 44 3.53 21.94 35.24
CA ALA A 44 3.33 20.80 36.15
C ALA A 44 4.64 20.08 36.51
N GLY A 45 5.72 20.32 35.76
CA GLY A 45 7.05 19.81 36.09
C GLY A 45 7.23 18.30 35.92
N PRO A 46 8.29 17.72 36.53
CA PRO A 46 8.66 16.31 36.33
C PRO A 46 7.67 15.31 36.94
N ASP A 47 6.85 15.75 37.90
CA ASP A 47 5.83 14.95 38.59
C ASP A 47 4.41 15.24 38.07
N GLY A 48 4.28 16.07 37.03
CA GLY A 48 3.02 16.32 36.36
C GLY A 48 2.45 15.09 35.66
N PRO A 49 1.14 15.07 35.37
CA PRO A 49 0.46 13.90 34.81
C PRO A 49 1.06 13.41 33.49
N TYR A 50 1.45 14.33 32.60
CA TYR A 50 2.08 13.99 31.34
C TYR A 50 3.43 13.27 31.53
N ALA A 51 4.27 13.75 32.46
CA ALA A 51 5.56 13.16 32.74
C ALA A 51 5.45 11.78 33.40
N ARG A 52 4.50 11.62 34.33
CA ARG A 52 4.16 10.33 34.97
C ARG A 52 3.65 9.30 33.97
N ALA A 53 2.80 9.72 33.03
CA ALA A 53 2.31 8.85 31.96
C ALA A 53 3.43 8.38 31.03
N MET A 54 4.38 9.26 30.67
CA MET A 54 5.54 8.86 29.86
C MET A 54 6.43 7.85 30.59
N ARG A 55 6.42 7.81 31.92
CA ARG A 55 7.13 6.79 32.72
C ARG A 55 6.28 5.57 33.04
N GLY A 56 5.03 5.50 32.56
CA GLY A 56 4.12 4.38 32.78
C GLY A 56 3.56 4.28 34.19
N GLU A 57 3.69 5.35 34.99
CA GLU A 57 3.14 5.39 36.36
C GLU A 57 1.62 5.55 36.35
N ILE A 58 1.06 6.14 35.29
CA ILE A 58 -0.38 6.27 35.04
C ILE A 58 -0.70 5.97 33.57
N ALA A 59 -1.92 5.53 33.30
CA ALA A 59 -2.42 5.28 31.95
C ALA A 59 -3.00 6.56 31.30
N LEU A 60 -3.30 6.48 30.00
CA LEU A 60 -3.82 7.59 29.19
C LEU A 60 -5.09 8.20 29.79
N SER A 61 -6.05 7.38 30.22
CA SER A 61 -7.32 7.86 30.78
C SER A 61 -7.12 8.76 32.00
N GLN A 62 -6.23 8.35 32.91
CA GLN A 62 -5.88 9.12 34.10
C GLN A 62 -5.07 10.38 33.74
N MET A 63 -4.11 10.26 32.81
CA MET A 63 -3.36 11.42 32.32
C MET A 63 -4.29 12.50 31.77
N VAL A 64 -5.26 12.11 30.94
CA VAL A 64 -6.23 13.02 30.32
C VAL A 64 -7.04 13.74 31.40
N SER A 65 -7.57 13.01 32.38
CA SER A 65 -8.38 13.60 33.46
C SER A 65 -7.57 14.58 34.32
N GLU A 66 -6.35 14.21 34.73
CA GLU A 66 -5.51 15.08 35.57
C GLU A 66 -5.02 16.31 34.79
N LEU A 67 -4.63 16.13 33.52
CA LEU A 67 -4.19 17.23 32.67
C LEU A 67 -5.31 18.21 32.35
N GLU A 68 -6.55 17.75 32.21
CA GLU A 68 -7.70 18.62 32.02
C GLU A 68 -7.96 19.53 33.23
N GLU A 69 -7.82 18.99 34.45
CA GLU A 69 -7.90 19.80 35.67
C GLU A 69 -6.77 20.82 35.77
N ASP A 70 -5.55 20.46 35.36
CA ASP A 70 -4.43 21.40 35.31
C ASP A 70 -4.66 22.50 34.26
N CYS A 71 -5.27 22.17 33.12
CA CYS A 71 -5.68 23.17 32.12
C CYS A 71 -6.71 24.15 32.71
N LYS A 72 -7.73 23.66 33.43
CA LYS A 72 -8.75 24.51 34.08
C LYS A 72 -8.13 25.47 35.10
N LYS A 73 -7.20 24.97 35.94
CA LYS A 73 -6.48 25.81 36.92
C LYS A 73 -5.62 26.86 36.24
N PHE A 74 -4.87 26.46 35.21
CA PHE A 74 -4.01 27.37 34.46
C PHE A 74 -4.83 28.47 33.78
N ALA A 75 -5.90 28.12 33.08
CA ALA A 75 -6.84 29.04 32.46
C ALA A 75 -7.43 30.07 33.44
N ALA A 76 -7.83 29.62 34.63
CA ALA A 76 -8.34 30.49 35.68
C ALA A 76 -7.28 31.50 36.17
N SER A 77 -6.01 31.07 36.25
CA SER A 77 -4.89 31.93 36.67
C SER A 77 -4.38 32.87 35.57
N SER A 78 -4.50 32.47 34.29
CA SER A 78 -3.97 33.21 33.15
C SER A 78 -4.99 34.16 32.51
N GLY A 79 -6.24 34.18 32.99
CA GLY A 79 -7.32 35.00 32.43
C GLY A 79 -7.75 34.56 31.03
N ALA A 80 -7.52 33.30 30.66
CA ALA A 80 -7.85 32.75 29.35
C ALA A 80 -8.96 31.69 29.53
N PRO A 81 -10.24 32.06 29.46
CA PRO A 81 -11.34 31.12 29.70
C PRO A 81 -11.33 30.00 28.66
N LEU A 82 -11.53 28.76 29.13
CA LEU A 82 -11.65 27.60 28.25
C LEU A 82 -13.06 27.56 27.64
N PRO A 83 -13.19 27.26 26.33
CA PRO A 83 -14.50 27.00 25.71
C PRO A 83 -15.21 25.80 26.37
N GLU A 84 -16.54 25.77 26.31
CA GLU A 84 -17.33 24.62 26.79
C GLU A 84 -17.00 23.31 26.06
N THR A 85 -16.49 23.41 24.84
CA THR A 85 -16.06 22.29 23.99
C THR A 85 -14.63 21.82 24.28
N PHE A 86 -13.92 22.44 25.24
CA PHE A 86 -12.57 22.03 25.61
C PHE A 86 -12.58 20.63 26.22
N SER A 87 -11.72 19.77 25.69
CA SER A 87 -11.51 18.40 26.14
C SER A 87 -10.11 17.95 25.79
N VAL A 88 -9.34 17.59 26.83
CA VAL A 88 -7.99 17.06 26.61
C VAL A 88 -8.04 15.73 25.85
N ALA A 89 -9.08 14.93 26.04
CA ALA A 89 -9.28 13.65 25.34
C ALA A 89 -9.26 13.83 23.81
N GLN A 90 -9.94 14.86 23.30
CA GLN A 90 -10.03 15.16 21.87
C GLN A 90 -8.65 15.32 21.23
N VAL A 91 -7.70 15.92 21.95
CA VAL A 91 -6.34 16.15 21.45
C VAL A 91 -5.62 14.83 21.15
N PHE A 92 -5.75 13.85 22.05
CA PHE A 92 -5.11 12.54 21.91
C PHE A 92 -5.86 11.65 20.92
N GLU A 93 -7.19 11.77 20.83
CA GLU A 93 -7.98 11.11 19.79
C GLU A 93 -7.65 11.63 18.39
N ASP A 94 -7.56 12.96 18.22
CA ASP A 94 -7.17 13.59 16.95
C ASP A 94 -5.76 13.18 16.54
N PHE A 95 -4.82 13.15 17.48
CA PHE A 95 -3.46 12.68 17.22
C PHE A 95 -3.46 11.23 16.71
N THR A 96 -4.24 10.35 17.33
CA THR A 96 -4.30 8.93 16.99
C THR A 96 -5.00 8.68 15.65
N THR A 97 -6.11 9.37 15.39
CA THR A 97 -6.95 9.16 14.20
C THR A 97 -6.43 9.87 12.96
N GLN A 98 -5.84 11.06 13.10
CA GLN A 98 -5.30 11.83 11.97
C GLN A 98 -3.84 11.50 11.70
N GLY A 99 -3.18 10.84 12.65
CA GLY A 99 -1.78 10.47 12.55
C GLY A 99 -1.51 9.44 11.47
N LYS A 100 -0.37 9.59 10.81
CA LYS A 100 0.07 8.79 9.67
C LYS A 100 1.53 8.40 9.84
N LEU A 101 1.84 7.17 9.48
CA LEU A 101 3.21 6.71 9.40
C LEU A 101 3.95 7.48 8.30
N ASN A 102 5.16 7.91 8.64
CA ASN A 102 6.09 8.49 7.69
C ASN A 102 6.73 7.36 6.88
N THR A 103 6.14 7.07 5.73
CA THR A 103 6.56 5.95 4.88
C THR A 103 8.00 6.11 4.36
N ALA A 104 8.47 7.34 4.16
CA ALA A 104 9.84 7.60 3.72
C ALA A 104 10.86 7.19 4.79
N VAL A 105 10.61 7.57 6.05
CA VAL A 105 11.47 7.18 7.18
C VAL A 105 11.39 5.67 7.45
N LEU A 106 10.20 5.07 7.33
CA LEU A 106 10.06 3.62 7.45
C LEU A 106 10.83 2.86 6.36
N GLN A 107 10.77 3.33 5.12
CA GLN A 107 11.55 2.77 4.00
C GLN A 107 13.06 2.93 4.25
N ALA A 108 13.49 4.10 4.72
CA ALA A 108 14.88 4.34 5.11
C ALA A 108 15.37 3.34 6.18
N ALA A 109 14.55 3.08 7.20
CA ALA A 109 14.86 2.09 8.24
C ALA A 109 14.99 0.66 7.67
N VAL A 110 14.12 0.27 6.73
CA VAL A 110 14.23 -1.02 6.02
C VAL A 110 15.50 -1.09 5.17
N THR A 111 15.82 -0.04 4.42
CA THR A 111 17.04 0.04 3.62
C THR A 111 18.29 -0.07 4.49
N LEU A 112 18.32 0.63 5.62
CA LEU A 112 19.40 0.55 6.60
C LEU A 112 19.60 -0.89 7.09
N ARG A 113 18.51 -1.56 7.46
CA ARG A 113 18.54 -2.95 7.93
C ARG A 113 19.05 -3.92 6.87
N ASN A 114 18.62 -3.74 5.62
CA ASN A 114 19.14 -4.51 4.48
C ASN A 114 20.64 -4.28 4.21
N ASN A 115 21.17 -3.13 4.63
CA ASN A 115 22.59 -2.79 4.58
C ASN A 115 23.34 -3.13 5.88
N GLY A 116 22.75 -3.96 6.75
CA GLY A 116 23.40 -4.49 7.95
C GLY A 116 23.41 -3.55 9.16
N PHE A 117 22.66 -2.44 9.12
CA PHE A 117 22.44 -1.62 10.31
C PHE A 117 21.42 -2.28 11.23
N ARG A 118 21.60 -2.12 12.53
CA ARG A 118 20.55 -2.39 13.52
C ARG A 118 19.67 -1.16 13.66
N THR A 119 18.36 -1.34 13.70
CA THR A 119 17.40 -0.24 13.82
C THR A 119 16.55 -0.38 15.07
N CYS A 120 16.34 0.73 15.78
CA CYS A 120 15.53 0.73 17.00
C CYS A 120 14.65 1.98 17.07
N VAL A 121 13.41 1.80 17.53
CA VAL A 121 12.53 2.91 17.89
C VAL A 121 12.75 3.24 19.36
N LEU A 122 13.01 4.51 19.68
CA LEU A 122 13.13 5.02 21.05
C LEU A 122 12.12 6.14 21.27
N THR A 123 10.97 5.80 21.86
CA THR A 123 9.82 6.70 21.94
C THR A 123 9.43 7.04 23.37
N ASN A 124 9.08 8.32 23.59
CA ASN A 124 8.27 8.70 24.74
C ASN A 124 6.81 8.35 24.43
N ASN A 125 6.29 7.32 25.07
CA ASN A 125 4.95 6.80 24.88
C ASN A 125 4.27 6.53 26.23
N TRP A 126 2.96 6.29 26.21
CA TRP A 126 2.13 6.03 27.38
C TRP A 126 1.42 4.68 27.30
N ILE A 127 0.85 4.23 28.42
CA ILE A 127 -0.03 3.05 28.45
C ILE A 127 -1.42 3.49 27.96
N ASP A 128 -1.82 3.04 26.77
CA ASP A 128 -3.11 3.38 26.17
C ASP A 128 -4.21 2.40 26.61
N ASP A 129 -5.03 2.85 27.55
CA ASP A 129 -6.24 2.19 28.04
C ASP A 129 -7.53 2.79 27.44
N GLY A 130 -7.40 3.66 26.44
CA GLY A 130 -8.51 4.35 25.81
C GLY A 130 -9.37 3.47 24.88
N PRO A 131 -10.48 4.02 24.37
CA PRO A 131 -11.36 3.34 23.43
C PRO A 131 -10.67 3.05 22.08
N GLN A 132 -9.72 3.88 21.69
CA GLN A 132 -9.00 3.78 20.40
C GLN A 132 -7.66 3.02 20.48
N ARG A 133 -7.35 2.37 21.61
CA ARG A 133 -6.07 1.65 21.85
C ARG A 133 -5.67 0.65 20.78
N HIS A 134 -6.65 0.13 20.02
CA HIS A 134 -6.40 -0.79 18.91
C HIS A 134 -5.60 -0.14 17.76
N ILE A 135 -5.72 1.17 17.56
CA ILE A 135 -4.95 1.92 16.56
C ILE A 135 -3.49 2.01 17.00
N THR A 136 -3.25 2.43 18.25
CA THR A 136 -1.92 2.47 18.87
C THR A 136 -1.26 1.09 18.82
N ALA A 137 -2.00 0.04 19.19
CA ALA A 137 -1.53 -1.34 19.14
C ALA A 137 -1.15 -1.78 17.71
N LEU A 138 -1.92 -1.38 16.69
CA LEU A 138 -1.61 -1.67 15.29
C LEU A 138 -0.30 -1.02 14.84
N VAL A 139 -0.12 0.27 15.16
CA VAL A 139 1.11 1.01 14.81
C VAL A 139 2.33 0.36 15.47
N LEU A 140 2.29 0.14 16.79
CA LEU A 140 3.40 -0.47 17.50
C LEU A 140 3.68 -1.91 17.04
N SER A 141 2.64 -2.69 16.71
CA SER A 141 2.78 -4.04 16.14
C SER A 141 3.48 -4.01 14.79
N LEU A 142 3.17 -3.02 13.94
CA LEU A 142 3.85 -2.83 12.67
C LEU A 142 5.33 -2.46 12.89
N LEU A 143 5.62 -1.51 13.78
CA LEU A 143 7.00 -1.11 14.07
C LEU A 143 7.84 -2.29 14.59
N ARG A 144 7.30 -3.11 15.49
CA ARG A 144 7.99 -4.32 15.98
C ARG A 144 8.28 -5.37 14.89
N ARG A 145 7.64 -5.30 13.71
CA ARG A 145 7.97 -6.15 12.56
C ARG A 145 9.13 -5.60 11.72
N HIS A 146 9.30 -4.28 11.69
CA HIS A 146 10.25 -3.62 10.80
C HIS A 146 11.56 -3.20 11.49
N PHE A 147 11.54 -3.01 12.80
CA PHE A 147 12.69 -2.63 13.62
C PHE A 147 13.18 -3.82 14.45
N ASP A 148 14.48 -3.85 14.75
CA ASP A 148 15.06 -4.91 15.59
C ASP A 148 14.63 -4.76 17.06
N LEU A 149 14.32 -3.53 17.50
CA LEU A 149 13.84 -3.24 18.84
C LEU A 149 12.92 -2.02 18.88
N VAL A 150 11.90 -2.05 19.74
CA VAL A 150 11.06 -0.89 20.07
C VAL A 150 11.13 -0.68 21.59
N ILE A 151 11.69 0.46 22.00
CA ILE A 151 11.81 0.88 23.40
C ILE A 151 10.76 1.95 23.65
N GLU A 152 9.86 1.67 24.58
CA GLU A 152 8.78 2.58 24.99
C GLU A 152 9.04 3.05 26.42
N SER A 153 9.06 4.37 26.61
CA SER A 153 9.34 5.00 27.90
C SER A 153 8.48 4.46 29.04
N CYS A 154 7.18 4.24 28.78
CA CYS A 154 6.23 3.75 29.77
C CYS A 154 6.50 2.32 30.26
N HIS A 155 7.19 1.50 29.47
CA HIS A 155 7.54 0.14 29.87
C HIS A 155 8.89 0.04 30.58
N VAL A 156 9.77 1.03 30.37
CA VAL A 156 11.09 1.06 31.00
C VAL A 156 11.17 1.99 32.21
N GLY A 157 10.14 2.81 32.47
CA GLY A 157 10.10 3.74 33.59
C GLY A 157 10.99 4.98 33.43
N LEU A 158 11.50 5.23 32.23
CA LEU A 158 12.42 6.31 31.89
C LEU A 158 11.90 7.04 30.66
N LYS A 159 12.09 8.36 30.58
CA LYS A 159 11.66 9.17 29.43
C LYS A 159 12.79 10.06 28.93
N LYS A 160 12.80 10.36 27.63
CA LYS A 160 13.61 11.46 27.10
C LYS A 160 13.16 12.78 27.75
N PRO A 161 14.08 13.70 28.12
CA PRO A 161 15.53 13.68 27.88
C PRO A 161 16.37 13.15 29.07
N ASP A 162 15.87 12.27 29.93
CA ASP A 162 16.67 11.68 31.02
C ASP A 162 17.85 10.86 30.45
N PRO A 163 19.12 11.16 30.78
CA PRO A 163 20.29 10.44 30.27
C PRO A 163 20.20 8.91 30.41
N ARG A 164 19.53 8.44 31.46
CA ARG A 164 19.41 7.00 31.77
C ARG A 164 18.64 6.22 30.69
N ILE A 165 17.73 6.85 29.94
CA ILE A 165 17.02 6.15 28.85
C ILE A 165 17.95 5.82 27.68
N TYR A 166 18.93 6.69 27.40
CA TYR A 166 19.93 6.48 26.36
C TYR A 166 20.95 5.43 26.79
N GLU A 167 21.37 5.46 28.07
CA GLU A 167 22.20 4.42 28.67
C GLU A 167 21.52 3.05 28.60
N TYR A 168 20.23 2.99 28.94
CA TYR A 168 19.41 1.79 28.81
C TYR A 168 19.38 1.29 27.35
N ALA A 169 19.08 2.17 26.40
CA ALA A 169 19.04 1.81 24.97
C ALA A 169 20.39 1.26 24.48
N LEU A 170 21.49 1.94 24.79
CA LEU A 170 22.85 1.50 24.45
C LEU A 170 23.19 0.15 25.09
N GLY A 171 22.78 -0.09 26.33
CA GLY A 171 22.98 -1.35 27.05
C GLY A 171 22.25 -2.52 26.39
N VAL A 172 20.95 -2.37 26.13
CA VAL A 172 20.13 -3.42 25.49
C VAL A 172 20.62 -3.71 24.06
N LEU A 173 21.00 -2.66 23.33
CA LEU A 173 21.50 -2.78 21.97
C LEU A 173 22.98 -3.19 21.91
N LYS A 174 23.68 -3.26 23.04
CA LYS A 174 25.12 -3.57 23.13
C LYS A 174 25.92 -2.71 22.14
N ALA A 175 25.75 -1.40 22.23
CA ALA A 175 26.38 -0.43 21.33
C ALA A 175 27.12 0.65 22.11
N LYS A 176 28.21 1.17 21.55
CA LYS A 176 28.89 2.37 22.06
C LYS A 176 28.23 3.61 21.47
N PRO A 177 28.21 4.76 22.17
CA PRO A 177 27.61 5.99 21.66
C PRO A 177 28.07 6.36 20.23
N GLN A 178 29.36 6.21 19.94
CA GLN A 178 29.97 6.58 18.65
C GLN A 178 29.51 5.70 17.47
N GLU A 179 28.85 4.57 17.73
CA GLU A 179 28.32 3.66 16.72
C GLU A 179 26.88 3.99 16.33
N VAL A 180 26.24 4.94 17.03
CA VAL A 180 24.81 5.22 16.98
C VAL A 180 24.51 6.57 16.35
N ILE A 181 23.45 6.61 15.55
CA ILE A 181 22.78 7.82 15.06
C ILE A 181 21.40 7.88 15.71
N PHE A 182 20.96 9.04 16.18
CA PHE A 182 19.62 9.24 16.74
C PHE A 182 18.87 10.36 16.02
N LEU A 183 17.68 10.04 15.53
CA LEU A 183 16.74 10.96 14.90
C LEU A 183 15.59 11.28 15.87
N ASP A 184 15.36 12.56 16.12
CA ASP A 184 14.27 13.07 16.98
C ASP A 184 13.83 14.45 16.47
N ASP A 185 12.56 14.81 16.58
CA ASP A 185 12.05 16.12 16.18
C ASP A 185 12.21 17.18 17.29
N ILE A 186 12.57 16.77 18.50
CA ILE A 186 12.72 17.64 19.67
C ILE A 186 14.21 17.75 20.05
N ASP A 187 14.81 18.94 19.86
CA ASP A 187 16.23 19.17 20.18
C ASP A 187 16.58 18.90 21.65
N ALA A 188 15.65 19.16 22.58
CA ALA A 188 15.84 18.84 23.99
C ALA A 188 16.05 17.33 24.24
N ASN A 189 15.43 16.45 23.44
CA ASN A 189 15.66 15.00 23.47
C ASN A 189 16.98 14.61 22.80
N LEU A 190 17.54 15.42 21.89
CA LEU A 190 18.82 15.12 21.26
C LEU A 190 20.01 15.54 22.11
N LYS A 191 19.85 16.57 22.96
CA LYS A 191 20.96 17.13 23.74
C LYS A 191 21.72 16.09 24.60
N PRO A 192 21.07 15.25 25.43
CA PRO A 192 21.78 14.24 26.21
C PRO A 192 22.48 13.20 25.33
N ALA A 193 21.83 12.76 24.25
CA ALA A 193 22.43 11.83 23.30
C ALA A 193 23.72 12.40 22.69
N ARG A 194 23.71 13.68 22.31
CA ARG A 194 24.87 14.39 21.77
C ARG A 194 26.00 14.51 22.79
N GLU A 195 25.68 14.84 24.04
CA GLU A 195 26.64 14.93 25.16
C GLU A 195 27.32 13.58 25.44
N MET A 196 26.62 12.46 25.22
CA MET A 196 27.18 11.11 25.33
C MET A 196 28.03 10.68 24.11
N GLY A 197 28.03 11.44 23.03
CA GLY A 197 28.76 11.14 21.79
C GLY A 197 27.98 10.34 20.74
N ILE A 198 26.65 10.28 20.86
CA ILE A 198 25.76 9.78 19.80
C ILE A 198 25.66 10.85 18.70
N ALA A 199 25.74 10.46 17.43
CA ALA A 199 25.43 11.38 16.34
C ALA A 199 23.93 11.69 16.32
N THR A 200 23.53 12.95 16.21
CA THR A 200 22.12 13.36 16.32
C THR A 200 21.65 14.09 15.08
N ILE A 201 20.44 13.79 14.61
CA ILE A 201 19.77 14.50 13.51
C ILE A 201 18.47 15.10 14.05
N LEU A 202 18.32 16.41 13.93
CA LEU A 202 17.10 17.12 14.28
C LEU A 202 16.11 17.09 13.12
N VAL A 203 15.01 16.36 13.26
CA VAL A 203 14.03 16.16 12.19
C VAL A 203 13.05 17.33 12.16
N LYS A 204 13.27 18.27 11.23
CA LYS A 204 12.30 19.34 10.89
C LYS A 204 11.61 19.09 9.55
N ASP A 205 12.38 18.55 8.62
CA ASP A 205 11.96 18.15 7.29
C ASP A 205 12.47 16.74 7.05
N THR A 206 11.60 15.88 6.49
CA THR A 206 11.93 14.45 6.32
C THR A 206 13.04 14.26 5.31
N ASP A 207 12.99 14.95 4.16
CA ASP A 207 13.96 14.75 3.09
C ASP A 207 15.35 15.22 3.50
N ALA A 208 15.43 16.39 4.16
CA ALA A 208 16.69 16.89 4.72
C ALA A 208 17.27 15.95 5.78
N ALA A 209 16.45 15.45 6.70
CA ALA A 209 16.89 14.52 7.74
C ALA A 209 17.38 13.18 7.15
N LEU A 210 16.70 12.65 6.12
CA LEU A 210 17.10 11.42 5.44
C LEU A 210 18.39 11.61 4.64
N LYS A 211 18.62 12.79 4.07
CA LYS A 211 19.89 13.12 3.41
C LYS A 211 21.04 13.17 4.42
N GLU A 212 20.84 13.82 5.57
CA GLU A 212 21.85 13.83 6.64
C GLU A 212 22.13 12.42 7.17
N LEU A 213 21.08 11.59 7.32
CA LEU A 213 21.21 10.19 7.69
C LEU A 213 22.02 9.40 6.65
N GLN A 214 21.79 9.66 5.37
CA GLN A 214 22.52 9.05 4.26
C GLN A 214 24.02 9.34 4.37
N ASP A 215 24.37 10.60 4.59
CA ASP A 215 25.76 11.05 4.72
C ASP A 215 26.43 10.43 5.95
N LEU A 216 25.73 10.34 7.09
CA LEU A 216 26.27 9.78 8.33
C LEU A 216 26.44 8.25 8.30
N CYS A 217 25.63 7.54 7.51
CA CYS A 217 25.69 6.09 7.33
C CYS A 217 26.63 5.66 6.20
N GLY A 218 26.95 6.54 5.25
CA GLY A 218 27.78 6.21 4.08
C GLY A 218 27.11 5.26 3.09
N ILE A 219 25.78 5.20 3.06
CA ILE A 219 25.00 4.43 2.09
C ILE A 219 24.64 5.38 0.94
N GLN A 220 24.90 5.03 -0.32
CA GLN A 220 24.61 5.93 -1.46
C GLN A 220 23.13 6.24 -1.66
N GLN A 221 22.22 5.40 -1.14
CA GLN A 221 20.79 5.51 -1.37
C GLN A 221 19.99 4.95 -0.18
N ILE A 222 19.80 5.74 0.88
CA ILE A 222 18.92 5.38 2.01
C ILE A 222 17.45 5.52 1.64
N MET A 223 17.15 6.58 0.89
CA MET A 223 15.86 6.74 0.24
C MET A 223 15.80 5.80 -0.95
N LEU A 224 15.04 4.71 -0.82
CA LEU A 224 14.43 4.15 -2.02
C LEU A 224 13.65 5.30 -2.67
N PRO A 225 13.70 5.47 -4.01
CA PRO A 225 12.80 6.43 -4.64
C PRO A 225 11.40 6.15 -4.08
N PRO A 226 10.64 7.19 -3.66
CA PRO A 226 9.29 6.97 -3.16
C PRO A 226 8.63 6.04 -4.16
N ALA A 227 8.03 4.93 -3.70
CA ALA A 227 7.31 4.03 -4.59
C ALA A 227 6.50 4.95 -5.50
N PRO A 228 6.88 5.06 -6.79
CA PRO A 228 6.46 6.21 -7.58
C PRO A 228 4.96 6.21 -7.47
N GLY A 229 4.36 7.32 -7.02
CA GLY A 229 2.91 7.40 -6.89
C GLY A 229 2.33 6.80 -8.17
N VAL A 230 1.67 5.64 -8.04
CA VAL A 230 1.50 4.74 -9.18
C VAL A 230 0.74 5.50 -10.25
N GLN A 231 1.39 5.78 -11.38
CA GLN A 231 0.73 6.45 -12.48
C GLN A 231 -0.02 5.42 -13.30
N LEU A 232 -1.34 5.48 -13.22
CA LEU A 232 -2.24 4.75 -14.11
C LEU A 232 -2.42 5.57 -15.38
N HIS A 233 -1.92 5.01 -16.48
CA HIS A 233 -2.28 5.47 -17.81
C HIS A 233 -3.61 4.83 -18.21
N PHE A 234 -4.52 5.62 -18.79
CA PHE A 234 -5.75 5.12 -19.41
C PHE A 234 -6.04 5.86 -20.73
N VAL A 235 -6.88 5.24 -21.55
CA VAL A 235 -7.45 5.86 -22.76
C VAL A 235 -8.95 6.02 -22.52
N GLU A 236 -9.47 7.19 -22.88
CA GLU A 236 -10.86 7.56 -22.67
C GLU A 236 -11.53 7.87 -24.00
N MET A 237 -12.77 7.38 -24.17
CA MET A 237 -13.57 7.67 -25.36
C MET A 237 -15.06 7.61 -25.06
N GLY A 238 -15.84 8.47 -25.71
CA GLY A 238 -17.29 8.51 -25.62
C GLY A 238 -17.83 9.45 -24.54
N ASN A 239 -19.16 9.52 -24.44
CA ASN A 239 -19.91 10.29 -23.44
C ASN A 239 -21.01 9.39 -22.86
N GLY A 240 -21.14 9.30 -21.53
CA GLY A 240 -22.15 8.46 -20.88
C GLY A 240 -21.68 7.86 -19.55
N PRO A 241 -22.40 6.85 -19.01
CA PRO A 241 -21.97 6.10 -17.84
C PRO A 241 -20.56 5.53 -18.02
N VAL A 242 -19.72 5.63 -16.99
CA VAL A 242 -18.32 5.24 -17.07
C VAL A 242 -18.19 3.72 -17.12
N VAL A 243 -17.43 3.23 -18.09
CA VAL A 243 -17.04 1.82 -18.20
C VAL A 243 -15.52 1.75 -18.09
N CYS A 244 -15.03 1.07 -17.06
CA CYS A 244 -13.60 0.82 -16.81
C CYS A 244 -13.22 -0.56 -17.35
N LEU A 245 -12.28 -0.59 -18.28
CA LEU A 245 -11.77 -1.82 -18.91
C LEU A 245 -10.42 -2.20 -18.32
N CYS A 246 -10.33 -3.40 -17.73
CA CYS A 246 -9.13 -3.92 -17.09
C CYS A 246 -8.57 -5.10 -17.89
N HIS A 247 -7.39 -4.95 -18.49
CA HIS A 247 -6.70 -6.03 -19.21
C HIS A 247 -6.00 -7.01 -18.25
N GLY A 248 -5.51 -8.13 -18.77
CA GLY A 248 -4.74 -9.13 -18.05
C GLY A 248 -3.24 -9.12 -18.34
N PHE A 249 -2.62 -10.29 -18.24
CA PHE A 249 -1.19 -10.51 -18.42
C PHE A 249 -0.88 -11.30 -19.72
N PRO A 250 0.20 -10.97 -20.44
CA PRO A 250 0.96 -9.73 -20.45
C PRO A 250 0.36 -8.78 -21.51
N GLU A 251 -0.62 -7.96 -21.12
CA GLU A 251 -1.40 -7.17 -22.07
C GLU A 251 -1.18 -5.65 -21.98
N SER A 252 -2.07 -4.89 -22.62
CA SER A 252 -2.12 -3.43 -22.61
C SER A 252 -3.58 -2.97 -22.71
N TRP A 253 -3.85 -1.70 -22.41
CA TRP A 253 -5.14 -1.07 -22.74
C TRP A 253 -5.54 -1.31 -24.21
N PHE A 254 -4.55 -1.42 -25.10
CA PHE A 254 -4.74 -1.65 -26.53
C PHE A 254 -5.33 -3.03 -26.87
N SER A 255 -5.36 -3.99 -25.94
CA SER A 255 -6.14 -5.23 -26.11
C SER A 255 -7.63 -4.95 -26.32
N TRP A 256 -8.13 -3.87 -25.73
CA TRP A 256 -9.52 -3.42 -25.83
C TRP A 256 -9.80 -2.55 -27.07
N ARG A 257 -8.86 -2.40 -28.00
CA ARG A 257 -8.97 -1.46 -29.14
C ARG A 257 -10.23 -1.64 -29.99
N TYR A 258 -10.75 -2.85 -30.09
CA TYR A 258 -11.96 -3.14 -30.87
C TYR A 258 -13.26 -2.85 -30.10
N GLN A 259 -13.21 -2.88 -28.78
CA GLN A 259 -14.32 -2.57 -27.89
C GLN A 259 -14.41 -1.06 -27.63
N VAL A 260 -13.25 -0.41 -27.49
CA VAL A 260 -13.16 1.05 -27.38
C VAL A 260 -13.46 1.68 -28.73
N MET A 261 -12.84 1.23 -29.84
CA MET A 261 -12.99 1.82 -31.17
C MET A 261 -13.58 0.82 -32.20
N PRO A 262 -14.90 0.54 -32.16
CA PRO A 262 -15.53 -0.41 -33.07
C PRO A 262 -15.48 0.03 -34.54
N SER A 263 -15.35 1.34 -34.82
CA SER A 263 -15.09 1.93 -36.13
C SER A 263 -13.72 2.62 -36.15
N ARG A 264 -12.73 2.02 -36.85
CA ARG A 264 -11.35 2.54 -37.01
C ARG A 264 -11.23 3.91 -37.71
N ALA A 265 -12.29 4.70 -37.83
CA ALA A 265 -12.36 5.84 -38.75
C ALA A 265 -11.85 7.18 -38.18
N ASN A 266 -11.85 7.40 -36.86
CA ASN A 266 -11.49 8.71 -36.31
C ASN A 266 -10.34 8.56 -35.31
N GLY A 267 -9.27 9.32 -35.56
CA GLY A 267 -8.00 9.23 -34.84
C GLY A 267 -8.09 9.40 -33.32
N TRP A 268 -6.98 9.04 -32.68
CA TRP A 268 -6.73 9.07 -31.23
C TRP A 268 -7.26 10.35 -30.58
N GLN A 269 -8.28 10.25 -29.72
CA GLN A 269 -8.68 11.35 -28.87
C GLN A 269 -8.09 11.15 -27.46
N ARG A 270 -7.07 11.99 -27.20
CA ARG A 270 -6.38 12.33 -25.93
C ARG A 270 -5.90 11.17 -25.05
N GLU A 271 -4.58 11.04 -24.99
CA GLU A 271 -3.84 10.28 -23.97
C GLU A 271 -3.76 11.08 -22.66
N GLN A 272 -4.02 10.45 -21.51
CA GLN A 272 -3.83 11.05 -20.19
C GLN A 272 -3.05 10.10 -19.27
N ILE A 273 -2.14 10.67 -18.47
CA ILE A 273 -1.33 9.96 -17.48
C ILE A 273 -1.68 10.55 -16.10
N MET A 274 -2.07 9.73 -15.12
CA MET A 274 -2.44 10.23 -13.78
C MET A 274 -2.02 9.30 -12.64
N LYS A 275 -1.75 9.85 -11.46
CA LYS A 275 -1.27 9.16 -10.24
C LYS A 275 -2.47 8.64 -9.40
N GLN A 276 -2.47 7.38 -8.92
CA GLN A 276 -3.17 6.77 -7.75
C GLN A 276 -3.76 5.34 -8.01
N SER A 277 -4.32 4.69 -6.97
CA SER A 277 -5.10 3.44 -7.09
C SER A 277 -6.46 3.66 -7.76
N ILE A 278 -7.02 2.63 -8.40
CA ILE A 278 -8.26 2.73 -9.22
C ILE A 278 -9.45 3.30 -8.42
N CYS A 279 -9.73 2.81 -7.21
CA CYS A 279 -10.87 3.28 -6.39
C CYS A 279 -10.72 4.74 -5.96
N LYS A 280 -9.51 5.09 -5.50
CA LYS A 280 -9.17 6.43 -5.02
C LYS A 280 -9.19 7.43 -6.17
N HIS A 281 -8.77 7.00 -7.36
CA HIS A 281 -8.78 7.83 -8.56
C HIS A 281 -10.20 8.22 -9.02
N LEU A 282 -11.16 7.28 -8.99
CA LEU A 282 -12.55 7.57 -9.37
C LEU A 282 -13.20 8.62 -8.45
N GLU A 283 -12.86 8.60 -7.16
CA GLU A 283 -13.33 9.56 -6.15
C GLU A 283 -12.61 10.92 -6.27
N ASP A 284 -11.28 10.92 -6.25
CA ASP A 284 -10.48 12.13 -6.04
C ASP A 284 -10.49 13.10 -7.25
N ASN A 285 -10.69 12.63 -8.48
CA ASN A 285 -10.38 13.44 -9.67
C ASN A 285 -11.51 13.63 -10.69
N LYS A 286 -12.53 12.76 -10.72
CA LYS A 286 -13.60 12.85 -11.72
C LYS A 286 -15.02 12.92 -11.13
N GLY A 287 -15.16 12.88 -9.80
CA GLY A 287 -16.47 12.82 -9.16
C GLY A 287 -17.29 11.59 -9.58
N ILE A 288 -16.62 10.51 -9.99
CA ILE A 288 -17.28 9.28 -10.46
C ILE A 288 -17.61 8.45 -9.23
N SER A 289 -18.87 8.54 -8.80
CA SER A 289 -19.37 7.73 -7.69
C SER A 289 -19.37 6.23 -8.03
N GLN A 290 -19.75 5.87 -9.27
CA GLN A 290 -19.81 4.48 -9.73
C GLN A 290 -19.36 4.33 -11.19
N ALA A 291 -18.77 3.17 -11.52
CA ALA A 291 -18.47 2.75 -12.88
C ALA A 291 -18.88 1.30 -13.13
N VAL A 292 -19.12 0.93 -14.39
CA VAL A 292 -19.17 -0.48 -14.81
C VAL A 292 -17.74 -0.97 -14.97
N PHE A 293 -17.42 -2.14 -14.42
CA PHE A 293 -16.07 -2.72 -14.51
C PHE A 293 -16.07 -3.98 -15.36
N ILE A 294 -15.26 -4.01 -16.41
CA ILE A 294 -15.12 -5.17 -17.29
C ILE A 294 -13.67 -5.61 -17.28
N GLY A 295 -13.41 -6.86 -16.92
CA GLY A 295 -12.07 -7.39 -16.75
C GLY A 295 -11.84 -8.67 -17.55
N HIS A 296 -10.60 -8.85 -18.02
CA HIS A 296 -10.13 -10.09 -18.67
C HIS A 296 -8.86 -10.59 -17.99
N ASP A 297 -8.66 -11.92 -17.89
CA ASP A 297 -7.54 -12.57 -17.19
C ASP A 297 -7.31 -11.97 -15.77
N TRP A 298 -6.15 -11.42 -15.42
CA TRP A 298 -5.91 -10.74 -14.14
C TRP A 298 -6.82 -9.53 -13.92
N GLY A 299 -7.17 -8.80 -14.99
CA GLY A 299 -8.17 -7.75 -14.94
C GLY A 299 -9.53 -8.29 -14.49
N GLY A 300 -9.89 -9.51 -14.93
CA GLY A 300 -11.08 -10.23 -14.46
C GLY A 300 -11.04 -10.48 -12.94
N ALA A 301 -9.91 -10.97 -12.43
CA ALA A 301 -9.73 -11.17 -11.00
C ALA A 301 -9.83 -9.86 -10.20
N VAL A 302 -9.33 -8.75 -10.75
CA VAL A 302 -9.45 -7.41 -10.14
C VAL A 302 -10.92 -6.99 -10.06
N VAL A 303 -11.68 -7.05 -11.16
CA VAL A 303 -13.07 -6.53 -11.18
C VAL A 303 -14.02 -7.35 -10.31
N TRP A 304 -13.77 -8.66 -10.15
CA TRP A 304 -14.51 -9.47 -9.18
C TRP A 304 -14.24 -9.04 -7.73
N ASN A 305 -12.97 -8.83 -7.37
CA ASN A 305 -12.62 -8.35 -6.03
C ASN A 305 -13.12 -6.92 -5.78
N MET A 306 -13.08 -6.04 -6.78
CA MET A 306 -13.69 -4.70 -6.70
C MET A 306 -15.16 -4.78 -6.31
N SER A 307 -15.90 -5.69 -6.94
CA SER A 307 -17.33 -5.88 -6.67
C SER A 307 -17.61 -6.48 -5.29
N LEU A 308 -16.64 -7.23 -4.73
CA LEU A 308 -16.76 -7.87 -3.41
C LEU A 308 -16.41 -6.92 -2.26
N PHE A 309 -15.42 -6.05 -2.47
CA PHE A 309 -14.86 -5.19 -1.43
C PHE A 309 -15.34 -3.74 -1.49
N TYR A 310 -15.73 -3.26 -2.68
CA TYR A 310 -16.18 -1.89 -2.93
C TYR A 310 -17.48 -1.87 -3.76
N PRO A 311 -18.52 -2.65 -3.40
CA PRO A 311 -19.76 -2.74 -4.17
C PRO A 311 -20.43 -1.37 -4.39
N GLU A 312 -20.27 -0.43 -3.46
CA GLU A 312 -20.79 0.93 -3.56
C GLU A 312 -20.20 1.72 -4.75
N ARG A 313 -19.03 1.31 -5.25
CA ARG A 313 -18.34 1.94 -6.39
C ARG A 313 -18.59 1.24 -7.72
N VAL A 314 -19.27 0.08 -7.70
CA VAL A 314 -19.48 -0.77 -8.88
C VAL A 314 -20.93 -0.69 -9.33
N ARG A 315 -21.15 -0.11 -10.53
CA ARG A 315 -22.48 -0.05 -11.15
C ARG A 315 -22.94 -1.41 -11.66
N ALA A 316 -22.01 -2.15 -12.27
CA ALA A 316 -22.15 -3.51 -12.76
C ALA A 316 -20.75 -4.09 -13.03
N VAL A 317 -20.62 -5.40 -13.11
CA VAL A 317 -19.34 -6.09 -13.35
C VAL A 317 -19.45 -7.12 -14.47
N ALA A 318 -18.41 -7.27 -15.29
CA ALA A 318 -18.29 -8.36 -16.23
C ALA A 318 -16.88 -8.96 -16.24
N GLY A 319 -16.79 -10.29 -16.22
CA GLY A 319 -15.54 -11.04 -16.39
C GLY A 319 -15.51 -11.74 -17.74
N LEU A 320 -14.42 -11.57 -18.50
CA LEU A 320 -14.10 -12.40 -19.66
C LEU A 320 -13.07 -13.45 -19.24
N ASN A 321 -13.40 -14.72 -19.48
CA ASN A 321 -12.59 -15.91 -19.20
C ASN A 321 -12.43 -16.21 -17.70
N THR A 322 -11.98 -15.24 -16.90
CA THR A 322 -11.66 -15.43 -15.48
C THR A 322 -12.90 -15.62 -14.62
N PRO A 323 -13.12 -16.81 -14.02
CA PRO A 323 -14.25 -17.02 -13.12
C PRO A 323 -13.99 -16.38 -11.75
N TYR A 324 -15.07 -16.07 -11.04
CA TYR A 324 -14.99 -15.80 -9.60
C TYR A 324 -14.97 -17.12 -8.82
N ARG A 325 -14.04 -17.24 -7.88
CA ARG A 325 -14.02 -18.30 -6.87
C ARG A 325 -13.67 -17.69 -5.51
N PRO A 326 -14.42 -18.01 -4.44
CA PRO A 326 -14.06 -17.59 -3.10
C PRO A 326 -12.73 -18.26 -2.68
N ALA A 327 -11.99 -17.60 -1.80
CA ALA A 327 -10.81 -18.19 -1.20
C ALA A 327 -11.21 -19.32 -0.23
N ASP A 328 -10.61 -20.50 -0.39
CA ASP A 328 -10.82 -21.62 0.53
C ASP A 328 -9.94 -21.45 1.77
N PRO A 329 -10.51 -21.33 2.99
CA PRO A 329 -9.72 -21.24 4.22
C PRO A 329 -9.00 -22.53 4.60
N LYS A 330 -9.35 -23.67 3.99
CA LYS A 330 -8.83 -25.00 4.37
C LYS A 330 -7.59 -25.41 3.59
N VAL A 331 -7.32 -24.79 2.45
CA VAL A 331 -6.24 -25.17 1.54
C VAL A 331 -5.43 -23.94 1.15
N ASP A 332 -4.10 -24.01 1.28
CA ASP A 332 -3.22 -22.92 0.85
C ASP A 332 -3.33 -22.73 -0.67
N ILE A 333 -3.32 -21.48 -1.12
CA ILE A 333 -3.45 -21.18 -2.55
C ILE A 333 -2.34 -21.83 -3.39
N MET A 334 -1.12 -21.97 -2.86
CA MET A 334 -0.02 -22.58 -3.60
C MET A 334 -0.21 -24.09 -3.75
N GLU A 335 -0.85 -24.76 -2.79
CA GLU A 335 -1.23 -26.18 -2.93
C GLU A 335 -2.30 -26.35 -3.99
N THR A 336 -3.29 -25.45 -4.04
CA THR A 336 -4.31 -25.44 -5.09
C THR A 336 -3.71 -25.27 -6.49
N ILE A 337 -2.73 -24.37 -6.63
CA ILE A 337 -2.01 -24.15 -7.90
C ILE A 337 -1.23 -25.41 -8.29
N LYS A 338 -0.44 -25.98 -7.38
CA LYS A 338 0.35 -27.21 -7.62
C LYS A 338 -0.50 -28.42 -7.99
N ALA A 339 -1.73 -28.50 -7.49
CA ALA A 339 -2.63 -29.61 -7.78
C ALA A 339 -3.23 -29.55 -9.21
N ARG A 340 -2.99 -28.47 -9.96
CA ARG A 340 -3.57 -28.24 -11.29
C ARG A 340 -2.46 -27.97 -12.31
N PRO A 341 -2.06 -28.98 -13.11
CA PRO A 341 -0.94 -28.85 -14.05
C PRO A 341 -1.08 -27.67 -15.02
N VAL A 342 -2.31 -27.30 -15.38
CA VAL A 342 -2.59 -26.14 -16.24
C VAL A 342 -2.11 -24.80 -15.65
N PHE A 343 -1.83 -24.74 -14.35
CA PHE A 343 -1.28 -23.57 -13.66
C PHE A 343 0.22 -23.68 -13.34
N ASP A 344 0.94 -24.69 -13.83
CA ASP A 344 2.38 -24.88 -13.54
C ASP A 344 3.22 -23.66 -13.96
N TYR A 345 2.83 -22.96 -15.03
CA TYR A 345 3.47 -21.72 -15.44
C TYR A 345 3.45 -20.62 -14.35
N GLN A 346 2.43 -20.62 -13.47
CA GLN A 346 2.36 -19.67 -12.37
C GLN A 346 3.40 -19.96 -11.30
N LEU A 347 3.80 -21.23 -11.13
CA LEU A 347 4.91 -21.63 -10.26
C LEU A 347 6.25 -21.17 -10.84
N TYR A 348 6.43 -21.32 -12.14
CA TYR A 348 7.60 -20.80 -12.85
C TYR A 348 7.77 -19.28 -12.68
N PHE A 349 6.68 -18.53 -12.70
CA PHE A 349 6.69 -17.08 -12.50
C PHE A 349 7.04 -16.62 -11.07
N GLN A 350 7.11 -17.52 -10.09
CA GLN A 350 7.35 -17.12 -8.70
C GLN A 350 8.76 -16.57 -8.47
N GLU A 351 9.79 -17.19 -9.05
CA GLU A 351 11.17 -16.79 -8.81
C GLU A 351 11.49 -15.47 -9.54
N PRO A 352 11.85 -14.39 -8.81
CA PRO A 352 12.16 -13.10 -9.44
C PRO A 352 13.39 -13.18 -10.34
N GLY A 353 13.25 -12.71 -11.58
CA GLY A 353 14.33 -12.63 -12.57
C GLY A 353 14.42 -13.81 -13.53
N VAL A 354 13.85 -14.99 -13.19
CA VAL A 354 13.92 -16.19 -14.05
C VAL A 354 13.05 -16.00 -15.30
N ALA A 355 11.76 -15.77 -15.10
CA ALA A 355 10.82 -15.58 -16.20
C ALA A 355 11.06 -14.26 -16.95
N GLU A 356 11.51 -13.21 -16.25
CA GLU A 356 11.93 -11.95 -16.88
C GLU A 356 13.03 -12.18 -17.91
N LEU A 357 14.08 -12.92 -17.54
CA LEU A 357 15.22 -13.17 -18.42
C LEU A 357 14.83 -13.93 -19.69
N GLU A 358 13.88 -14.86 -19.58
CA GLU A 358 13.36 -15.59 -20.74
C GLU A 358 12.45 -14.73 -21.62
N LEU A 359 11.48 -14.02 -21.01
CA LEU A 359 10.48 -13.20 -21.72
C LEU A 359 11.09 -11.94 -22.36
N GLU A 360 12.18 -11.41 -21.81
CA GLU A 360 12.84 -10.21 -22.32
C GLU A 360 13.92 -10.51 -23.36
N LYS A 361 14.31 -11.78 -23.54
CA LYS A 361 15.33 -12.21 -24.52
C LYS A 361 14.92 -11.94 -25.96
N ASP A 362 13.68 -12.25 -26.31
CA ASP A 362 13.07 -11.88 -27.59
C ASP A 362 11.59 -11.50 -27.37
N LEU A 363 11.26 -10.23 -27.58
CA LEU A 363 9.90 -9.71 -27.40
C LEU A 363 8.91 -10.18 -28.48
N ASN A 364 9.38 -10.85 -29.55
CA ASN A 364 8.50 -11.64 -30.42
C ASN A 364 7.85 -12.81 -29.67
N VAL A 365 8.30 -13.11 -28.44
CA VAL A 365 7.60 -13.97 -27.51
C VAL A 365 6.16 -13.56 -27.20
N LEU A 366 5.83 -12.28 -27.36
CA LEU A 366 4.44 -11.83 -27.27
C LEU A 366 3.59 -12.53 -28.35
N THR A 367 4.13 -12.79 -29.53
CA THR A 367 3.48 -13.57 -30.59
C THR A 367 3.28 -15.04 -30.18
N LEU A 368 4.22 -15.62 -29.42
CA LEU A 368 4.17 -17.00 -28.88
C LEU A 368 3.16 -17.16 -27.75
N SER A 369 3.21 -16.28 -26.76
CA SER A 369 2.26 -16.25 -25.63
C SER A 369 0.82 -16.12 -26.14
N LEU A 370 0.62 -15.38 -27.23
CA LEU A 370 -0.69 -15.14 -27.83
C LEU A 370 -1.23 -16.31 -28.67
N SER A 371 -0.36 -17.23 -29.11
CA SER A 371 -0.73 -18.36 -29.98
C SER A 371 -0.96 -19.66 -29.20
N ALA A 372 -0.34 -19.79 -28.02
CA ALA A 372 -0.31 -21.05 -27.25
C ALA A 372 -1.00 -21.01 -25.87
N GLY A 373 -1.42 -19.83 -25.38
CA GLY A 373 -2.17 -19.74 -24.12
C GLY A 373 -1.34 -19.93 -22.83
N GLY A 374 0.00 -19.95 -22.89
CA GLY A 374 0.86 -19.95 -21.69
C GLY A 374 2.21 -20.66 -21.87
N LEU A 375 3.28 -19.96 -21.49
CA LEU A 375 4.72 -20.30 -21.38
C LEU A 375 5.47 -21.07 -22.50
N LEU A 376 6.68 -20.57 -22.75
CA LEU A 376 7.68 -20.84 -23.78
C LEU A 376 8.39 -22.19 -23.76
N VAL A 377 8.24 -22.98 -22.71
CA VAL A 377 9.01 -24.21 -22.53
C VAL A 377 8.56 -25.24 -23.59
N GLY A 378 9.42 -25.47 -24.59
CA GLY A 378 9.17 -26.44 -25.67
C GLY A 378 8.68 -25.84 -27.00
N MET A 379 8.68 -24.51 -27.16
CA MET A 379 8.28 -23.84 -28.41
C MET A 379 9.45 -23.70 -29.41
N PRO A 380 9.18 -23.73 -30.72
CA PRO A 380 10.20 -23.54 -31.76
C PRO A 380 10.83 -22.15 -31.71
N GLU A 381 12.13 -22.04 -32.03
CA GLU A 381 12.88 -20.77 -32.04
C GLU A 381 12.29 -19.72 -33.02
N ASP A 382 11.57 -20.16 -34.06
CA ASP A 382 10.92 -19.29 -35.05
C ASP A 382 9.45 -19.70 -35.26
N PRO A 383 8.51 -19.15 -34.48
CA PRO A 383 7.09 -19.46 -34.59
C PRO A 383 6.42 -18.79 -35.80
N PRO A 384 5.37 -19.39 -36.37
CA PRO A 384 4.58 -18.73 -37.40
C PRO A 384 3.95 -17.42 -36.86
N PRO A 385 3.78 -16.39 -37.70
CA PRO A 385 3.16 -15.13 -37.29
C PRO A 385 1.76 -15.33 -36.71
N SER A 386 1.46 -14.69 -35.58
CA SER A 386 0.13 -14.77 -34.96
C SER A 386 -0.94 -14.20 -35.89
N GLN A 387 -2.03 -14.96 -36.07
CA GLN A 387 -3.21 -14.50 -36.81
C GLN A 387 -4.07 -13.52 -36.00
N ILE A 388 -3.80 -13.35 -34.71
CA ILE A 388 -4.54 -12.48 -33.78
C ILE A 388 -3.81 -11.15 -33.62
N LEU A 389 -2.48 -11.18 -33.42
CA LEU A 389 -1.65 -10.00 -33.22
C LEU A 389 -0.46 -9.97 -34.19
N ALA A 390 -0.54 -9.14 -35.23
CA ALA A 390 0.48 -9.02 -36.26
C ALA A 390 0.75 -7.55 -36.65
N GLY A 391 1.85 -7.33 -37.36
CA GLY A 391 2.19 -6.04 -37.95
C GLY A 391 2.28 -4.90 -36.93
N ALA A 392 1.61 -3.78 -37.21
CA ALA A 392 1.65 -2.59 -36.38
C ALA A 392 1.13 -2.82 -34.94
N ASP A 393 0.13 -3.70 -34.77
CA ASP A 393 -0.41 -4.01 -33.45
C ASP A 393 0.64 -4.75 -32.60
N LEU A 394 1.32 -5.77 -33.15
CA LEU A 394 2.40 -6.47 -32.46
C LEU A 394 3.55 -5.52 -32.09
N GLN A 395 3.94 -4.66 -33.02
CA GLN A 395 4.99 -3.66 -32.79
C GLN A 395 4.61 -2.67 -31.68
N TYR A 396 3.33 -2.37 -31.49
CA TYR A 396 2.88 -1.56 -30.35
C TYR A 396 3.18 -2.27 -29.01
N PHE A 397 2.80 -3.53 -28.85
CA PHE A 397 3.07 -4.27 -27.61
C PHE A 397 4.58 -4.38 -27.35
N ILE A 398 5.37 -4.75 -28.36
CA ILE A 398 6.83 -4.79 -28.25
C ILE A 398 7.38 -3.44 -27.74
N ARG A 399 6.92 -2.31 -28.29
CA ARG A 399 7.35 -0.98 -27.82
C ARG A 399 6.95 -0.69 -26.37
N GLN A 400 5.79 -1.16 -25.90
CA GLN A 400 5.40 -0.95 -24.49
C GLN A 400 6.25 -1.81 -23.55
N PHE A 401 6.44 -3.09 -23.85
CA PHE A 401 7.25 -3.98 -23.01
C PHE A 401 8.74 -3.63 -23.03
N LYS A 402 9.26 -3.03 -24.11
CA LYS A 402 10.63 -2.44 -24.12
C LYS A 402 10.82 -1.32 -23.07
N LYS A 403 9.76 -0.63 -22.65
CA LYS A 403 9.89 0.48 -21.68
C LYS A 403 10.07 -0.01 -20.24
N SER A 404 9.37 -1.08 -19.86
CA SER A 404 9.24 -1.49 -18.45
C SER A 404 9.54 -2.96 -18.17
N GLY A 405 9.78 -3.77 -19.21
CA GLY A 405 10.01 -5.20 -19.08
C GLY A 405 8.80 -5.96 -18.52
N PHE A 406 9.07 -7.18 -18.03
CA PHE A 406 8.06 -8.11 -17.50
C PHE A 406 8.05 -8.20 -15.98
N ARG A 407 9.02 -7.60 -15.27
CA ARG A 407 9.08 -7.66 -13.80
C ARG A 407 7.77 -7.25 -13.13
N THR A 408 7.22 -6.08 -13.49
CA THR A 408 5.97 -5.57 -12.90
C THR A 408 4.76 -6.42 -13.31
N PRO A 409 4.55 -6.77 -14.59
CA PRO A 409 3.55 -7.75 -14.98
C PRO A 409 3.62 -9.09 -14.22
N LEU A 410 4.81 -9.67 -14.07
CA LEU A 410 5.01 -10.95 -13.37
C LEU A 410 4.72 -10.87 -11.88
N ASN A 411 4.94 -9.70 -11.25
CA ASN A 411 4.64 -9.52 -9.83
C ASN A 411 3.15 -9.72 -9.48
N TRP A 412 2.23 -9.63 -10.44
CA TRP A 412 0.83 -10.01 -10.22
C TRP A 412 0.69 -11.47 -9.78
N TYR A 413 1.49 -12.38 -10.35
CA TYR A 413 1.53 -13.78 -9.95
C TYR A 413 2.31 -14.02 -8.65
N ARG A 414 3.12 -13.06 -8.17
CA ARG A 414 3.98 -13.23 -6.97
C ARG A 414 3.29 -12.83 -5.66
N ASN A 415 2.02 -12.45 -5.73
CA ASN A 415 1.21 -12.04 -4.58
C ASN A 415 0.15 -13.07 -4.17
N MET A 416 0.23 -14.32 -4.64
CA MET A 416 -0.83 -15.33 -4.46
C MET A 416 -1.30 -15.46 -3.01
N ARG A 417 -0.39 -15.65 -2.05
CA ARG A 417 -0.74 -15.82 -0.64
C ARG A 417 -1.31 -14.55 -0.01
N ALA A 418 -0.74 -13.38 -0.31
CA ALA A 418 -1.26 -12.11 0.17
C ALA A 418 -2.69 -11.87 -0.35
N ASN A 419 -2.93 -12.13 -1.64
CA ASN A 419 -4.24 -12.03 -2.28
C ASN A 419 -5.24 -13.07 -1.73
N TRP A 420 -4.78 -14.28 -1.40
CA TRP A 420 -5.60 -15.31 -0.75
C TRP A 420 -6.01 -14.88 0.66
N LEU A 421 -5.06 -14.46 1.50
CA LEU A 421 -5.35 -13.96 2.86
C LEU A 421 -6.31 -12.77 2.85
N TRP A 422 -6.14 -11.84 1.92
CA TRP A 422 -7.06 -10.72 1.77
C TRP A 422 -8.47 -11.19 1.37
N ARG A 423 -8.59 -12.09 0.38
CA ARG A 423 -9.89 -12.64 -0.02
C ARG A 423 -10.58 -13.45 1.08
N LEU A 424 -9.82 -14.10 1.98
CA LEU A 424 -10.41 -14.79 3.14
C LEU A 424 -11.19 -13.84 4.06
N SER A 425 -10.85 -12.55 4.12
CA SER A 425 -11.61 -11.57 4.91
C SER A 425 -13.01 -11.28 4.33
N ALA A 426 -13.31 -11.80 3.14
CA ALA A 426 -14.58 -11.67 2.46
C ALA A 426 -15.18 -13.02 2.03
N LYS A 427 -14.70 -14.15 2.59
CA LYS A 427 -15.07 -15.52 2.18
C LYS A 427 -16.58 -15.82 2.17
N ASP A 428 -17.34 -15.18 3.05
CA ASP A 428 -18.78 -15.39 3.20
C ASP A 428 -19.63 -14.33 2.47
N ARG A 429 -18.99 -13.38 1.78
CA ARG A 429 -19.67 -12.32 1.02
C ARG A 429 -20.12 -12.83 -0.34
N LYS A 430 -21.24 -12.28 -0.82
CA LYS A 430 -21.76 -12.48 -2.18
C LYS A 430 -21.60 -11.21 -3.00
N ILE A 431 -21.44 -11.36 -4.31
CA ILE A 431 -21.47 -10.22 -5.24
C ILE A 431 -22.92 -9.98 -5.63
N LEU A 432 -23.45 -8.81 -5.26
CA LEU A 432 -24.87 -8.47 -5.39
C LEU A 432 -25.17 -7.43 -6.49
N VAL A 433 -24.14 -6.84 -7.08
CA VAL A 433 -24.29 -5.95 -8.25
C VAL A 433 -24.61 -6.77 -9.50
N PRO A 434 -25.24 -6.20 -10.55
CA PRO A 434 -25.43 -6.88 -11.82
C PRO A 434 -24.11 -7.42 -12.36
N ALA A 435 -24.09 -8.70 -12.73
CA ALA A 435 -22.86 -9.41 -13.09
C ALA A 435 -23.02 -10.21 -14.38
N LEU A 436 -22.01 -10.18 -15.24
CA LEU A 436 -21.90 -10.99 -16.45
C LEU A 436 -20.62 -11.85 -16.41
N MET A 437 -20.75 -13.15 -16.63
CA MET A 437 -19.61 -14.03 -16.89
C MET A 437 -19.61 -14.43 -18.36
N VAL A 438 -18.54 -14.10 -19.09
CA VAL A 438 -18.32 -14.54 -20.46
C VAL A 438 -17.24 -15.61 -20.49
N THR A 439 -17.60 -16.80 -20.94
CA THR A 439 -16.67 -17.93 -21.08
C THR A 439 -16.23 -18.11 -22.53
N ALA A 440 -14.99 -18.57 -22.72
CA ALA A 440 -14.40 -18.84 -24.03
C ALA A 440 -14.14 -20.34 -24.17
N GLY A 441 -14.75 -21.00 -25.16
CA GLY A 441 -14.81 -22.47 -25.26
C GLY A 441 -13.44 -23.13 -25.51
N LYS A 442 -12.50 -22.40 -26.11
CA LYS A 442 -11.13 -22.88 -26.42
C LYS A 442 -10.06 -22.28 -25.50
N ASP A 443 -10.44 -21.62 -24.41
CA ASP A 443 -9.47 -21.25 -23.38
C ASP A 443 -9.10 -22.49 -22.56
N PHE A 444 -7.91 -23.03 -22.80
CA PHE A 444 -7.44 -24.26 -22.13
C PHE A 444 -7.04 -24.02 -20.68
N VAL A 445 -6.71 -22.78 -20.28
CA VAL A 445 -6.25 -22.43 -18.93
C VAL A 445 -7.43 -22.00 -18.07
N LEU A 446 -8.19 -21.01 -18.53
CA LEU A 446 -9.40 -20.51 -17.88
C LEU A 446 -10.64 -21.19 -18.47
N HIS A 447 -10.59 -22.52 -18.53
CA HIS A 447 -11.63 -23.34 -19.16
C HIS A 447 -13.02 -23.06 -18.56
N PRO A 448 -14.10 -23.03 -19.36
CA PRO A 448 -15.45 -22.73 -18.89
C PRO A 448 -15.89 -23.52 -17.65
N ASN A 449 -15.48 -24.78 -17.50
CA ASN A 449 -15.76 -25.59 -16.30
C ASN A 449 -15.29 -24.93 -14.97
N LEU A 450 -14.29 -24.06 -15.01
CA LEU A 450 -13.82 -23.34 -13.83
C LEU A 450 -14.84 -22.31 -13.31
N SER A 451 -15.84 -21.90 -14.10
CA SER A 451 -16.93 -21.00 -13.68
C SER A 451 -18.13 -21.73 -13.05
N LYS A 452 -18.16 -23.07 -13.06
CA LYS A 452 -19.30 -23.85 -12.55
C LYS A 452 -19.61 -23.55 -11.08
N GLY A 453 -20.84 -23.13 -10.77
CA GLY A 453 -21.26 -22.82 -9.39
C GLY A 453 -20.97 -21.38 -8.97
N MET A 454 -20.62 -20.49 -9.90
CA MET A 454 -20.51 -19.06 -9.61
C MET A 454 -21.84 -18.46 -9.13
N GLU A 455 -22.98 -19.02 -9.54
CA GLU A 455 -24.33 -18.60 -9.15
C GLU A 455 -24.58 -18.68 -7.65
N GLU A 456 -23.87 -19.57 -6.94
CA GLU A 456 -23.95 -19.68 -5.48
C GLU A 456 -23.50 -18.39 -4.78
N TRP A 457 -22.54 -17.69 -5.39
CA TRP A 457 -21.87 -16.50 -4.86
C TRP A 457 -22.32 -15.21 -5.54
N ILE A 458 -22.90 -15.32 -6.73
CA ILE A 458 -23.36 -14.20 -7.54
C ILE A 458 -24.80 -14.49 -7.98
N PRO A 459 -25.81 -14.18 -7.14
CA PRO A 459 -27.19 -14.57 -7.41
C PRO A 459 -27.80 -13.93 -8.66
N GLN A 460 -27.30 -12.77 -9.07
CA GLN A 460 -27.74 -12.02 -10.27
C GLN A 460 -26.82 -12.26 -11.48
N LEU A 461 -26.12 -13.40 -11.51
CA LEU A 461 -25.20 -13.71 -12.59
C LEU A 461 -25.94 -13.97 -13.90
N THR A 462 -25.47 -13.28 -14.94
CA THR A 462 -25.84 -13.54 -16.34
C THR A 462 -24.66 -14.14 -17.09
N TRP A 463 -24.95 -14.83 -18.19
CA TRP A 463 -23.95 -15.62 -18.91
C TRP A 463 -23.81 -15.17 -20.36
N GLY A 464 -22.57 -15.14 -20.82
CA GLY A 464 -22.19 -15.16 -22.23
C GLY A 464 -21.27 -16.34 -22.49
N HIS A 465 -21.34 -16.92 -23.69
CA HIS A 465 -20.44 -17.98 -24.10
C HIS A 465 -19.99 -17.77 -25.54
N ILE A 466 -18.70 -17.99 -25.79
CA ILE A 466 -18.10 -17.88 -27.12
C ILE A 466 -17.36 -19.19 -27.40
N GLU A 467 -18.02 -20.10 -28.11
CA GLU A 467 -17.54 -21.47 -28.37
C GLU A 467 -16.15 -21.47 -29.04
N GLU A 468 -16.06 -20.93 -30.26
CA GLU A 468 -14.80 -20.85 -31.00
C GLU A 468 -14.00 -19.60 -30.60
N CYS A 469 -13.48 -19.58 -29.37
CA CYS A 469 -12.62 -18.51 -28.86
C CYS A 469 -11.65 -19.04 -27.81
N GLY A 470 -10.37 -18.70 -27.96
CA GLY A 470 -9.31 -18.97 -27.01
C GLY A 470 -9.20 -17.91 -25.92
N HIS A 471 -7.99 -17.79 -25.37
CA HIS A 471 -7.72 -16.91 -24.23
C HIS A 471 -7.85 -15.42 -24.57
N TRP A 472 -7.53 -14.99 -25.80
CA TRP A 472 -7.39 -13.56 -26.16
C TRP A 472 -8.69 -12.97 -26.67
N THR A 473 -9.75 -13.14 -25.87
CA THR A 473 -11.16 -12.96 -26.24
C THR A 473 -11.48 -11.62 -26.88
N GLN A 474 -10.86 -10.53 -26.42
CA GLN A 474 -11.10 -9.18 -26.95
C GLN A 474 -10.67 -9.05 -28.42
N MET A 475 -9.67 -9.82 -28.84
CA MET A 475 -9.01 -9.71 -30.15
C MET A 475 -9.43 -10.82 -31.13
N GLU A 476 -9.74 -12.02 -30.63
CA GLU A 476 -10.02 -13.19 -31.46
C GLU A 476 -11.33 -13.07 -32.26
N ARG A 477 -12.40 -12.54 -31.66
CA ARG A 477 -13.73 -12.53 -32.32
C ARG A 477 -14.05 -11.29 -33.16
N TYR A 478 -13.30 -10.19 -33.06
CA TYR A 478 -13.54 -9.04 -33.93
C TYR A 478 -13.23 -9.33 -35.41
N ARG A 479 -12.25 -10.21 -35.70
CA ARG A 479 -11.88 -10.54 -37.09
C ARG A 479 -12.89 -11.45 -37.80
N MET A 480 -13.64 -12.29 -37.07
CA MET A 480 -14.57 -13.23 -37.71
C MET A 480 -15.81 -12.57 -38.34
N HIS A 481 -16.23 -11.38 -37.89
CA HIS A 481 -17.37 -10.67 -38.52
C HIS A 481 -17.02 -9.86 -39.77
N ARG A 482 -15.73 -9.75 -40.15
CA ARG A 482 -15.31 -9.08 -41.41
C ARG A 482 -14.63 -10.00 -42.42
N GLY A 483 -14.48 -11.30 -42.10
CA GLY A 483 -13.84 -12.31 -42.94
C GLY A 483 -14.79 -13.36 -43.52
N GLY A 484 -16.10 -13.13 -43.48
CA GLY A 484 -17.08 -13.96 -44.17
C GLY A 484 -17.46 -13.34 -45.51
N VAL A 485 -17.06 -14.04 -46.58
CA VAL A 485 -17.76 -14.03 -47.87
C VAL A 485 -19.22 -14.44 -47.65
#